data_AF-A0A930HPD0-F1
#
_entry.id   AF-A0A930HPD0-F1
#
_cell.length_a   1.000
_cell.length_b   1.000
_cell.length_c   1.000
_cell.angle_alpha   90.00
_cell.angle_beta   90.00
_cell.angle_gamma   90.00
#
_symmetry.space_group_name_H-M   'P 1'
#
loop_
_entity.id
_entity.type
_entity.pdbx_description
1 polymer ?
#
loop_
_entity_poly.entity_id
_entity_poly.type
_entity_poly.pdbx_seq_one_letter_code
_entity_poly.pdbx_strand_id
1 'polypeptide(L)'
;YYLTACLLMPASILCAMAVSLLFGYSPSQFIITGHYTFTSGVFPVWFLLILAPTLEELAWHGYGTDCLRSRMSLFKTSMLFAAYWAVWHFPLAGIKGYYHANVVSEGWLYSLNFIVSIFPFVFLMNWLYYKTNRNILVAITFHITAGYFNEIFSTHPDSKCIQTILLLIVSIIVVLKDRQLFFKRTLA
;
A
#
# COMPACT_ATOMS: atom_id res chain seq x y z
N TYR A 1 -4.07 -9.75 14.56
CA TYR A 1 -4.00 -9.03 13.28
C TYR A 1 -3.13 -7.78 13.33
N TYR A 2 -2.98 -7.06 14.45
CA TYR A 2 -1.98 -5.97 14.56
C TYR A 2 -0.56 -6.41 14.21
N LEU A 3 -0.12 -7.58 14.65
CA LEU A 3 1.18 -8.13 14.26
C LEU A 3 1.32 -8.25 12.73
N THR A 4 0.28 -8.76 12.06
CA THR A 4 0.23 -8.83 10.59
C THR A 4 0.25 -7.45 9.96
N ALA A 5 -0.53 -6.50 10.48
CA ALA A 5 -0.55 -5.12 9.99
C ALA A 5 0.81 -4.42 10.13
N CYS A 6 1.52 -4.68 11.23
CA CYS A 6 2.85 -4.13 11.47
C CYS A 6 3.93 -4.78 10.60
N LEU A 7 3.89 -6.10 10.40
CA LEU A 7 5.01 -6.85 9.82
C LEU A 7 4.87 -7.15 8.32
N LEU A 8 3.66 -7.17 7.76
CA LEU A 8 3.47 -7.59 6.38
C LEU A 8 4.22 -6.68 5.38
N MET A 9 4.11 -5.36 5.56
CA MET A 9 4.77 -4.40 4.67
C MET A 9 6.30 -4.39 4.84
N PRO A 10 6.87 -4.29 6.06
CA PRO A 10 8.32 -4.42 6.25
C PRO A 10 8.89 -5.75 5.74
N ALA A 11 8.20 -6.86 5.99
CA ALA A 11 8.65 -8.16 5.51
C ALA A 11 8.63 -8.20 3.98
N SER A 12 7.58 -7.67 3.34
CA SER A 12 7.48 -7.67 1.87
C SER A 12 8.60 -6.88 1.20
N ILE A 13 8.97 -5.71 1.71
CA ILE A 13 10.03 -4.87 1.11
C ILE A 13 11.41 -5.52 1.31
N LEU A 14 11.69 -6.02 2.52
CA LEU A 14 12.93 -6.72 2.82
C LEU A 14 13.08 -8.01 1.99
N CYS A 15 12.01 -8.78 1.83
CA CYS A 15 12.00 -9.94 0.95
C CYS A 15 12.23 -9.55 -0.51
N ALA A 16 11.61 -8.47 -0.99
CA ALA A 16 11.80 -7.99 -2.34
C ALA A 16 13.25 -7.56 -2.62
N MET A 17 13.86 -6.84 -1.67
CA MET A 17 15.28 -6.46 -1.73
C MET A 17 16.18 -7.69 -1.70
N ALA A 18 15.89 -8.69 -0.85
CA ALA A 18 16.66 -9.93 -0.80
C ALA A 18 16.57 -10.71 -2.12
N VAL A 19 15.38 -10.80 -2.72
CA VAL A 19 15.18 -11.42 -4.04
C VAL A 19 15.93 -10.63 -5.12
N SER A 20 15.95 -9.30 -5.05
CA SER A 20 16.67 -8.44 -5.99
C SER A 20 18.18 -8.75 -6.03
N LEU A 21 18.78 -9.20 -4.92
CA LEU A 21 20.20 -9.57 -4.90
C LEU A 21 20.52 -10.69 -5.91
N LEU A 22 19.57 -11.60 -6.18
CA LEU A 22 19.73 -12.66 -7.18
C LEU A 22 19.81 -12.12 -8.62
N PHE A 23 19.37 -10.89 -8.84
CA PHE A 23 19.41 -10.19 -10.12
C PHE A 23 20.58 -9.18 -10.22
N GLY A 24 21.49 -9.18 -9.24
CA GLY A 24 22.69 -8.34 -9.24
C GLY A 24 22.53 -6.96 -8.59
N TYR A 25 21.41 -6.71 -7.90
CA TYR A 25 21.24 -5.47 -7.12
C TYR A 25 22.13 -5.44 -5.87
N SER A 26 22.46 -4.22 -5.41
CA SER A 26 23.39 -4.00 -4.31
C SER A 26 22.75 -4.25 -2.93
N PRO A 27 23.46 -4.88 -1.97
CA PRO A 27 23.07 -4.94 -0.56
C PRO A 27 22.96 -3.57 0.12
N SER A 28 23.47 -2.50 -0.47
CA SER A 28 23.32 -1.13 0.05
C SER A 28 21.86 -0.69 0.16
N GLN A 29 20.93 -1.34 -0.54
CA GLN A 29 19.51 -1.05 -0.42
C GLN A 29 18.99 -1.24 1.02
N PHE A 30 19.58 -2.17 1.80
CA PHE A 30 19.18 -2.48 3.18
C PHE A 30 19.54 -1.38 4.20
N ILE A 31 20.26 -0.35 3.76
CA ILE A 31 20.64 0.77 4.62
C ILE A 31 19.40 1.61 4.93
N ILE A 32 19.19 1.86 6.22
CA ILE A 32 18.26 2.88 6.70
C ILE A 32 18.92 4.24 6.44
N THR A 33 18.35 5.00 5.50
CA THR A 33 18.96 6.23 4.96
C THR A 33 18.98 7.38 5.96
N GLY A 34 18.11 7.36 6.97
CA GLY A 34 17.91 8.47 7.90
C GLY A 34 17.27 9.72 7.28
N HIS A 35 16.99 9.68 5.97
CA HIS A 35 16.39 10.75 5.18
C HIS A 35 15.32 10.17 4.24
N TYR A 36 14.22 10.90 4.05
CA TYR A 36 13.10 10.49 3.21
C TYR A 36 13.29 10.93 1.74
N THR A 37 12.70 10.20 0.79
CA THR A 37 12.91 10.46 -0.65
C THR A 37 12.16 11.68 -1.19
N PHE A 38 11.22 12.23 -0.42
CA PHE A 38 10.41 13.37 -0.79
C PHE A 38 10.41 14.43 0.32
N THR A 39 10.02 15.66 -0.04
CA THR A 39 9.82 16.76 0.90
C THR A 39 8.37 17.19 0.89
N SER A 40 7.89 17.69 2.03
CA SER A 40 6.54 18.24 2.15
C SER A 40 6.49 19.77 2.20
N GLY A 41 7.66 20.42 2.21
CA GLY A 41 7.81 21.87 2.36
C GLY A 41 7.53 22.40 3.77
N VAL A 42 6.44 21.98 4.41
CA VAL A 42 5.92 22.60 5.65
C VAL A 42 6.12 21.73 6.89
N PHE A 43 5.91 20.41 6.80
CA PHE A 43 5.98 19.51 7.96
C PHE A 43 7.11 18.46 7.82
N PRO A 44 7.64 17.93 8.93
CA PRO A 44 8.54 16.78 8.85
C PRO A 44 7.88 15.60 8.12
N VAL A 45 8.61 14.94 7.24
CA VAL A 45 8.06 13.85 6.40
C VAL A 45 7.50 12.70 7.25
N TRP A 46 8.20 12.35 8.34
CA TRP A 46 7.73 11.33 9.29
C TRP A 46 6.32 11.68 9.83
N PHE A 47 6.06 12.95 10.14
CA PHE A 47 4.77 13.37 10.67
C PHE A 47 3.65 13.17 9.64
N LEU A 48 3.91 13.47 8.37
CA LEU A 48 2.93 13.27 7.30
C LEU A 48 2.71 11.80 6.95
N LEU A 49 3.75 10.97 7.05
CA LEU A 49 3.63 9.51 6.90
C LEU A 49 2.77 8.86 8.01
N ILE A 50 2.46 9.58 9.09
CA ILE A 50 1.47 9.19 10.10
C ILE A 50 0.12 9.86 9.82
N LEU A 51 0.13 11.18 9.69
CA LEU A 51 -1.09 11.98 9.64
C LEU A 51 -1.90 11.69 8.38
N ALA A 52 -1.28 11.64 7.20
CA ALA A 52 -2.00 11.43 5.95
C ALA A 52 -2.70 10.06 5.93
N PRO A 53 -2.02 8.92 6.18
CA PRO A 53 -2.70 7.63 6.33
C PRO A 53 -3.80 7.63 7.39
N THR A 54 -3.60 8.31 8.52
CA THR A 54 -4.62 8.39 9.57
C THR A 54 -5.90 9.06 9.05
N LEU A 55 -5.77 10.21 8.39
CA LEU A 55 -6.90 10.96 7.84
C LEU A 55 -7.57 10.20 6.68
N GLU A 56 -6.77 9.61 5.80
CA GLU A 56 -7.26 8.79 4.69
C GLU A 56 -8.09 7.62 5.21
N GLU A 57 -7.55 6.81 6.13
CA GLU A 57 -8.25 5.63 6.62
C GLU A 57 -9.48 5.97 7.47
N LEU A 58 -9.51 7.10 8.17
CA LEU A 58 -10.72 7.58 8.84
C LEU A 58 -11.85 7.86 7.82
N ALA A 59 -11.54 8.43 6.66
CA ALA A 59 -12.53 8.68 5.61
C ALA A 59 -12.91 7.40 4.86
N TRP A 60 -11.91 6.64 4.41
CA TRP A 60 -12.09 5.45 3.58
C TRP A 60 -12.74 4.31 4.33
N HIS A 61 -12.32 4.01 5.56
CA HIS A 61 -12.88 2.94 6.39
C HIS A 61 -13.94 3.40 7.39
N GLY A 62 -14.19 4.71 7.47
CA GLY A 62 -15.36 5.26 8.17
C GLY A 62 -16.63 5.22 7.32
N TYR A 63 -16.53 5.48 6.01
CA TYR A 63 -17.70 5.48 5.12
C TYR A 63 -17.43 4.85 3.73
N GLY A 64 -16.32 5.19 3.08
CA GLY A 64 -16.08 4.88 1.66
C GLY A 64 -16.19 3.38 1.30
N THR A 65 -15.34 2.55 1.90
CA THR A 65 -15.26 1.11 1.65
C THR A 65 -16.56 0.40 2.02
N ASP A 66 -17.18 0.76 3.15
CA ASP A 66 -18.41 0.12 3.61
C ASP A 66 -19.63 0.50 2.78
N CYS A 67 -19.69 1.73 2.28
CA CYS A 67 -20.72 2.16 1.35
C CYS A 67 -20.70 1.29 0.09
N LEU A 68 -19.53 1.07 -0.50
CA LEU A 68 -19.37 0.16 -1.63
C LEU A 68 -19.74 -1.28 -1.23
N ARG A 69 -19.20 -1.79 -0.12
CA ARG A 69 -19.47 -3.14 0.38
C ARG A 69 -20.95 -3.39 0.61
N SER A 70 -21.74 -2.39 1.00
CA SER A 70 -23.21 -2.55 1.16
C SER A 70 -23.94 -2.96 -0.12
N ARG A 71 -23.34 -2.73 -1.30
CA ARG A 71 -23.92 -3.01 -2.61
C ARG A 71 -23.19 -4.11 -3.39
N MET A 72 -21.98 -4.49 -2.99
CA MET A 72 -21.15 -5.43 -3.74
C MET A 72 -20.35 -6.42 -2.88
N SER A 73 -19.82 -7.45 -3.53
CA SER A 73 -18.87 -8.37 -2.90
C SER A 73 -17.58 -7.64 -2.51
N LEU A 74 -16.90 -8.03 -1.44
CA LEU A 74 -15.66 -7.37 -0.99
C LEU A 74 -14.59 -7.33 -2.11
N PHE A 75 -14.52 -8.37 -2.94
CA PHE A 75 -13.65 -8.37 -4.12
C PHE A 75 -13.91 -7.19 -5.06
N LYS A 76 -15.19 -6.92 -5.37
CA LYS A 76 -15.60 -5.81 -6.24
C LYS A 76 -15.40 -4.47 -5.54
N THR A 77 -15.67 -4.40 -4.24
CA THR A 77 -15.36 -3.23 -3.41
C THR A 77 -13.89 -2.87 -3.49
N SER A 78 -12.99 -3.83 -3.23
CA SER A 78 -11.55 -3.62 -3.29
C SER A 78 -11.08 -3.24 -4.69
N MET A 79 -11.61 -3.87 -5.75
CA MET A 79 -11.24 -3.55 -7.13
C MET A 79 -11.64 -2.12 -7.52
N LEU A 80 -12.89 -1.74 -7.26
CA LEU A 80 -13.40 -0.39 -7.59
C LEU A 80 -12.70 0.67 -6.74
N PHE A 81 -12.51 0.42 -5.45
CA PHE A 81 -11.83 1.34 -4.56
C PHE A 81 -10.36 1.52 -4.94
N ALA A 82 -9.64 0.45 -5.30
CA ALA A 82 -8.26 0.54 -5.78
C ALA A 82 -8.15 1.40 -7.04
N ALA A 83 -9.04 1.23 -8.01
CA ALA A 83 -9.07 2.04 -9.23
C ALA A 83 -9.36 3.51 -8.92
N TYR A 84 -10.35 3.79 -8.06
CA TYR A 84 -10.66 5.15 -7.61
C TYR A 84 -9.46 5.78 -6.88
N TRP A 85 -8.85 5.05 -5.96
CA TRP A 85 -7.73 5.56 -5.15
C TRP A 85 -6.49 5.79 -6.01
N ALA A 86 -6.24 4.99 -7.06
CA ALA A 86 -5.20 5.27 -8.04
C ALA A 86 -5.44 6.60 -8.79
N VAL A 87 -6.68 6.88 -9.18
CA VAL A 87 -7.04 8.17 -9.81
C VAL A 87 -6.91 9.32 -8.80
N TRP A 88 -7.26 9.10 -7.53
CA TRP A 88 -7.13 10.09 -6.46
C TRP A 88 -5.68 10.56 -6.25
N HIS A 89 -4.70 9.69 -6.47
CA HIS A 89 -3.27 10.04 -6.40
C HIS A 89 -2.75 10.79 -7.64
N PHE A 90 -3.48 10.78 -8.75
CA PHE A 90 -3.01 11.36 -10.02
C PHE A 90 -2.57 12.83 -9.92
N PRO A 91 -3.28 13.74 -9.22
CA PRO A 91 -2.85 15.14 -9.09
C PRO A 91 -1.48 15.32 -8.44
N LEU A 92 -1.08 14.39 -7.56
CA LEU A 92 0.20 14.46 -6.85
C LEU A 92 1.40 14.28 -7.79
N ALA A 93 1.20 13.65 -8.95
CA ALA A 93 2.23 13.50 -9.97
C ALA A 93 2.68 14.85 -10.58
N GLY A 94 1.84 15.89 -10.49
CA GLY A 94 2.16 17.24 -10.98
C GLY A 94 2.89 18.13 -9.96
N ILE A 95 3.04 17.68 -8.71
CA ILE A 95 3.58 18.52 -7.62
C ILE A 95 5.08 18.24 -7.46
N LYS A 96 5.93 19.21 -7.83
CA LYS A 96 7.39 19.07 -7.75
C LYS A 96 7.86 18.76 -6.32
N GLY A 97 8.69 17.72 -6.19
CA GLY A 97 9.27 17.29 -4.92
C GLY A 97 8.43 16.25 -4.15
N TYR A 98 7.26 15.89 -4.66
CA TYR A 98 6.44 14.82 -4.10
C TYR A 98 6.86 13.46 -4.70
N TYR A 99 6.63 12.39 -3.93
CA TYR A 99 6.95 11.02 -4.33
C TYR A 99 6.44 10.67 -5.74
N HIS A 100 5.19 11.00 -6.04
CA HIS A 100 4.57 10.69 -7.33
C HIS A 100 5.26 11.40 -8.50
N ALA A 101 5.68 12.66 -8.33
CA ALA A 101 6.44 13.38 -9.34
C ALA A 101 7.84 12.76 -9.56
N ASN A 102 8.48 12.30 -8.48
CA ASN A 102 9.76 11.58 -8.56
C ASN A 102 9.59 10.26 -9.34
N VAL A 103 8.56 9.46 -9.03
CA VAL A 103 8.26 8.21 -9.73
C VAL A 103 7.98 8.44 -11.23
N VAL A 104 7.28 9.51 -11.59
CA VAL A 104 7.08 9.89 -13.00
C VAL A 104 8.41 10.22 -13.67
N SER A 105 9.31 10.92 -12.97
CA SER A 105 10.65 11.23 -13.49
C SER A 105 11.56 10.01 -13.62
N GLU A 106 11.38 8.99 -12.78
CA GLU A 106 12.13 7.72 -12.85
C GLU A 106 11.73 6.88 -14.07
N GLY A 107 10.46 6.95 -14.49
CA GLY A 107 10.01 6.34 -15.74
C GLY A 107 8.58 5.82 -15.75
N TRP A 108 8.09 5.52 -16.95
CA TRP A 108 6.72 5.05 -17.17
C TRP A 108 6.42 3.71 -16.46
N LEU A 109 7.42 2.81 -16.40
CA LEU A 109 7.28 1.50 -15.78
C LEU A 109 7.01 1.63 -14.27
N TYR A 110 7.70 2.53 -13.58
CA TYR A 110 7.54 2.72 -12.14
C TYR A 110 6.23 3.46 -11.81
N SER A 111 5.81 4.36 -12.70
CA SER A 111 4.49 4.99 -12.63
C SER A 111 3.37 3.95 -12.75
N LEU A 112 3.49 3.04 -13.72
CA LEU A 112 2.56 1.91 -13.85
C LEU A 112 2.62 0.99 -12.65
N ASN A 113 3.83 0.68 -12.14
CA ASN A 113 4.01 -0.16 -10.96
C ASN A 113 3.30 0.43 -9.73
N PHE A 114 3.40 1.75 -9.51
CA PHE A 114 2.68 2.41 -8.42
C PHE A 114 1.16 2.17 -8.52
N ILE A 115 0.58 2.41 -9.70
CA ILE A 115 -0.86 2.16 -9.96
C ILE A 115 -1.22 0.69 -9.69
N VAL A 116 -0.39 -0.25 -10.15
CA VAL A 116 -0.61 -1.68 -9.94
C VAL A 116 -0.49 -2.06 -8.47
N SER A 117 0.46 -1.48 -7.72
CA SER A 117 0.72 -1.78 -6.31
C SER A 117 -0.44 -1.40 -5.38
N ILE A 118 -1.26 -0.43 -5.79
CA ILE A 118 -2.46 -0.02 -5.05
C ILE A 118 -3.45 -1.18 -4.93
N PHE A 119 -3.58 -2.02 -5.96
CA PHE A 119 -4.52 -3.14 -5.95
C PHE A 119 -4.23 -4.15 -4.84
N PRO A 120 -3.08 -4.83 -4.78
CA PRO A 120 -2.81 -5.78 -3.73
C PRO A 120 -2.83 -5.12 -2.34
N PHE A 121 -2.38 -3.87 -2.23
CA PHE A 121 -2.45 -3.10 -0.97
C PHE A 121 -3.89 -2.95 -0.46
N VAL A 122 -4.82 -2.47 -1.30
CA VAL A 122 -6.24 -2.32 -0.94
C VAL A 122 -6.87 -3.66 -0.58
N PHE A 123 -6.52 -4.74 -1.30
CA PHE A 123 -7.03 -6.08 -0.99
C PHE A 123 -6.58 -6.57 0.40
N LEU A 124 -5.31 -6.38 0.76
CA LEU A 124 -4.77 -6.80 2.06
C LEU A 124 -5.29 -5.92 3.19
N MET A 125 -5.40 -4.61 2.97
CA MET A 125 -5.94 -3.67 3.95
C MET A 125 -7.41 -3.98 4.26
N ASN A 126 -8.24 -4.11 3.22
CA ASN A 126 -9.66 -4.45 3.40
C ASN A 126 -9.82 -5.83 4.04
N TRP A 127 -8.96 -6.80 3.70
CA TRP A 127 -8.96 -8.10 4.37
C TRP A 127 -8.70 -7.97 5.87
N LEU A 128 -7.64 -7.26 6.27
CA LEU A 128 -7.32 -7.01 7.68
C LEU A 128 -8.46 -6.28 8.40
N TYR A 129 -9.01 -5.23 7.79
CA TYR A 129 -10.14 -4.47 8.31
C TYR A 129 -11.36 -5.35 8.60
N TYR A 130 -11.83 -6.14 7.63
CA TYR A 130 -13.00 -6.99 7.83
C TYR A 130 -12.73 -8.19 8.75
N LYS A 131 -11.52 -8.78 8.74
CA LYS A 131 -11.15 -9.86 9.68
C LYS A 131 -11.03 -9.37 11.13
N THR A 132 -10.94 -8.07 11.33
CA THR A 132 -10.87 -7.44 12.65
C THR A 132 -12.16 -6.74 13.05
N ASN A 133 -13.29 -7.17 12.50
CA ASN A 133 -14.61 -6.59 12.78
C ASN A 133 -14.67 -5.09 12.50
N ARG A 134 -14.12 -4.66 11.35
CA ARG A 134 -14.13 -3.27 10.88
C ARG A 134 -13.35 -2.32 11.81
N ASN A 135 -12.22 -2.79 12.35
CA ASN A 135 -11.35 -1.97 13.19
C ASN A 135 -10.47 -1.04 12.33
N ILE A 136 -10.81 0.25 12.32
CA ILE A 136 -10.11 1.29 11.54
C ILE A 136 -8.64 1.44 11.98
N LEU A 137 -8.32 1.26 13.27
CA LEU A 137 -6.94 1.38 13.76
C LEU A 137 -6.00 0.35 13.15
N VAL A 138 -6.51 -0.83 12.77
CA VAL A 138 -5.73 -1.86 12.07
C VAL A 138 -5.42 -1.42 10.65
N ALA A 139 -6.37 -0.79 9.94
CA ALA A 139 -6.15 -0.22 8.61
C ALA A 139 -5.14 0.94 8.67
N ILE A 140 -5.31 1.86 9.63
CA ILE A 140 -4.37 2.96 9.88
C ILE A 140 -2.96 2.42 10.12
N THR A 141 -2.82 1.43 11.01
CA THR A 141 -1.51 0.83 11.32
C THR A 141 -0.87 0.20 10.08
N PHE A 142 -1.65 -0.53 9.28
CA PHE A 142 -1.17 -1.15 8.04
C PHE A 142 -0.73 -0.12 6.99
N HIS A 143 -1.47 0.98 6.85
CA HIS A 143 -1.13 2.04 5.90
C HIS A 143 0.11 2.82 6.36
N ILE A 144 0.22 3.15 7.65
CA ILE A 144 1.42 3.79 8.21
C ILE A 144 2.66 2.91 7.98
N THR A 145 2.57 1.59 8.24
CA THR A 145 3.73 0.70 8.03
C THR A 145 4.09 0.58 6.55
N ALA A 146 3.12 0.60 5.63
CA ALA A 146 3.42 0.70 4.21
C ALA A 146 4.19 1.97 3.85
N GLY A 147 3.71 3.13 4.26
CA GLY A 147 4.33 4.41 3.95
C GLY A 147 5.73 4.53 4.53
N TYR A 148 5.90 4.20 5.81
CA TYR A 148 7.21 4.30 6.48
C TYR A 148 8.26 3.36 5.90
N PHE A 149 7.94 2.07 5.77
CA PHE A 149 8.95 1.07 5.42
C PHE A 149 9.30 1.07 3.93
N ASN A 150 8.43 1.60 3.06
CA ASN A 150 8.80 1.85 1.66
C ASN A 150 9.70 3.08 1.47
N GLU A 151 9.81 3.94 2.49
CA GLU A 151 10.55 5.21 2.41
C GLU A 151 11.82 5.25 3.27
N ILE A 152 11.91 4.44 4.32
CA ILE A 152 13.06 4.44 5.24
C ILE A 152 14.32 3.78 4.66
N PHE A 153 14.15 2.90 3.67
CA PHE A 153 15.24 2.17 3.01
C PHE A 153 15.60 2.83 1.68
N SER A 154 16.86 2.70 1.26
CA SER A 154 17.33 3.11 -0.08
C SER A 154 16.93 2.09 -1.15
N THR A 155 15.64 1.77 -1.23
CA THR A 155 15.16 0.68 -2.09
C THR A 155 15.16 1.11 -3.54
N HIS A 156 15.76 0.30 -4.41
CA HIS A 156 15.72 0.55 -5.85
C HIS A 156 14.29 0.39 -6.40
N PRO A 157 13.87 1.19 -7.39
CA PRO A 157 12.53 1.10 -7.98
C PRO A 157 12.16 -0.31 -8.47
N ASP A 158 13.10 -1.05 -9.07
CA ASP A 158 12.88 -2.44 -9.48
C ASP A 158 12.61 -3.40 -8.31
N SER A 159 13.20 -3.16 -7.14
CA SER A 159 12.88 -3.92 -5.93
C SER A 159 11.44 -3.64 -5.46
N LYS A 160 10.90 -2.42 -5.67
CA LYS A 160 9.47 -2.11 -5.44
C LYS A 160 8.57 -2.81 -6.47
N CYS A 161 9.04 -3.05 -7.70
CA CYS A 161 8.33 -3.89 -8.67
C CYS A 161 8.25 -5.35 -8.19
N ILE A 162 9.37 -5.90 -7.69
CA ILE A 162 9.39 -7.25 -7.09
C ILE A 162 8.42 -7.33 -5.89
N GLN A 163 8.43 -6.32 -5.01
CA GLN A 163 7.50 -6.26 -3.89
C GLN A 163 6.04 -6.29 -4.35
N THR A 164 5.71 -5.55 -5.41
CA THR A 164 4.35 -5.54 -5.98
C THR A 164 3.91 -6.93 -6.42
N ILE A 165 4.80 -7.69 -7.06
CA ILE A 165 4.55 -9.09 -7.44
C ILE A 165 4.35 -9.97 -6.20
N LEU A 166 5.21 -9.84 -5.17
CA LEU A 166 5.07 -10.59 -3.93
C LEU A 166 3.73 -10.29 -3.23
N LEU A 167 3.35 -9.02 -3.12
CA LEU A 167 2.08 -8.61 -2.53
C LEU A 167 0.90 -9.11 -3.37
N LEU A 168 0.99 -9.10 -4.70
CA LEU A 168 -0.04 -9.68 -5.56
C LEU A 168 -0.24 -11.17 -5.30
N ILE A 169 0.85 -11.94 -5.16
CA ILE A 169 0.79 -13.35 -4.81
C ILE A 169 0.12 -13.53 -3.44
N VAL A 170 0.51 -12.75 -2.43
CA VAL A 170 -0.10 -12.82 -1.09
C VAL A 170 -1.58 -12.46 -1.14
N SER A 171 -1.97 -11.42 -1.87
CA SER A 171 -3.37 -11.02 -2.05
C SER A 171 -4.18 -12.12 -2.74
N ILE A 172 -3.63 -12.77 -3.77
CA ILE A 172 -4.28 -13.91 -4.43
C ILE A 172 -4.48 -15.06 -3.42
N ILE A 173 -3.45 -15.41 -2.65
CA ILE A 173 -3.54 -16.47 -1.62
C ILE A 173 -4.62 -16.12 -0.59
N VAL A 174 -4.66 -14.87 -0.11
CA VAL A 174 -5.66 -14.39 0.86
C VAL A 174 -7.08 -14.48 0.28
N VAL A 175 -7.28 -14.04 -0.97
CA VAL A 175 -8.57 -14.13 -1.66
C VAL A 175 -9.01 -15.58 -1.85
N LEU A 176 -8.08 -16.49 -2.17
CA LEU A 176 -8.35 -17.91 -2.33
C LEU A 176 -8.61 -18.64 -1.00
N LYS A 177 -7.97 -18.23 0.10
CA LYS A 177 -8.22 -18.80 1.43
C LYS A 177 -9.54 -18.29 2.03
N ASP A 178 -9.83 -17.01 1.89
CA ASP A 178 -11.03 -16.36 2.45
C ASP A 178 -12.10 -16.07 1.37
N ARG A 179 -12.32 -17.01 0.43
CA ARG A 179 -13.26 -16.83 -0.70
C ARG A 179 -14.66 -16.41 -0.27
N GLN A 180 -15.16 -16.97 0.83
CA GLN A 180 -16.48 -16.61 1.36
C GLN A 180 -16.55 -15.14 1.75
N LEU A 181 -15.51 -14.62 2.42
CA LEU A 181 -15.43 -13.20 2.76
C LEU A 181 -15.40 -12.33 1.50
N PHE A 182 -14.61 -12.72 0.49
CA PHE A 182 -14.39 -11.92 -0.71
C PHE A 182 -15.55 -11.91 -1.70
N PHE A 183 -16.20 -13.05 -1.91
CA PHE A 183 -17.17 -13.23 -3.00
C PHE A 183 -18.62 -13.25 -2.54
N LYS A 184 -18.91 -13.51 -1.26
CA LYS A 184 -20.28 -13.40 -0.74
C LYS A 184 -20.72 -11.93 -0.79
N ARG A 185 -21.84 -11.64 -1.46
CA ARG A 185 -22.50 -10.33 -1.35
C ARG A 185 -22.93 -10.13 0.10
N THR A 186 -22.70 -8.93 0.62
CA THR A 186 -22.67 -8.64 2.05
C THR A 186 -23.99 -8.96 2.75
N LEU A 187 -23.84 -9.56 3.94
CA LEU A 187 -24.70 -9.57 5.13
C LEU A 187 -26.17 -9.16 4.89
N ALA A 188 -26.99 -10.15 4.54
CA ALA A 188 -28.27 -10.30 5.24
C ALA A 188 -28.02 -11.18 6.48
#